data_AF-A0A830EZG4-F1
#
_entry.id   AF-A0A830EZG4-F1
#
_cell.length_a   1.000
_cell.length_b   1.000
_cell.length_c   1.000
_cell.angle_alpha   90.00
_cell.angle_beta   90.00
_cell.angle_gamma   90.00
#
_symmetry.space_group_name_H-M   'P 1'
#
loop_
_entity.id
_entity.type
_entity.pdbx_description
1 polymer ?
#
loop_
_entity_poly.entity_id
_entity_poly.type
_entity_poly.pdbx_seq_one_letter_code
_entity_poly.pdbx_strand_id
1 'polypeptide(L)'
;MSQEQVSVEADETTLLDTFRQFFALERDVLVLSLAMFAFSLGFQMTSRYIPEYIVALGASGFVVGLFGTVSNIVSAVFPYPGGAISDRLGSRYALTLFGLISTLGFGVWSIAPHLGVVTVVGVEIQPWIWIFVGLLLAQGWKSFGLGATFAVVK
;
A
#
# COMPACT_ATOMS: atom_id res chain seq x y z
N MET A 1 -20.42 -22.38 -53.21
CA MET A 1 -19.85 -21.68 -52.04
C MET A 1 -20.36 -22.39 -50.80
N SER A 2 -19.51 -23.20 -50.16
CA SER A 2 -19.85 -23.89 -48.91
C SER A 2 -19.46 -22.96 -47.76
N GLN A 3 -20.39 -22.60 -46.89
CA GLN A 3 -20.08 -21.79 -45.71
C GLN A 3 -19.36 -22.67 -44.69
N GLU A 4 -18.09 -22.37 -44.45
CA GLU A 4 -17.32 -22.89 -43.32
C GLU A 4 -17.85 -22.20 -42.06
N GLN A 5 -18.74 -22.87 -41.32
CA GLN A 5 -19.11 -22.46 -39.97
C GLN A 5 -17.89 -22.67 -39.05
N VAL A 6 -17.12 -21.61 -38.82
CA VAL A 6 -16.17 -21.55 -37.72
C VAL A 6 -16.99 -21.46 -36.43
N SER A 7 -17.28 -22.61 -35.81
CA SER A 7 -17.76 -22.67 -34.44
C SER A 7 -16.61 -22.23 -33.54
N VAL A 8 -16.62 -20.97 -33.11
CA VAL A 8 -15.84 -20.56 -31.94
C VAL A 8 -16.52 -21.21 -30.75
N GLU A 9 -16.05 -22.40 -30.39
CA GLU A 9 -16.41 -23.05 -29.13
C GLU A 9 -15.82 -22.17 -28.02
N ALA A 10 -16.67 -21.30 -27.48
CA ALA A 10 -16.34 -20.53 -26.30
C ALA A 10 -16.18 -21.54 -25.17
N ASP A 11 -14.93 -21.95 -24.93
CA ASP A 11 -14.54 -22.70 -23.75
C ASP A 11 -15.06 -21.93 -22.53
N GLU A 12 -16.17 -22.39 -21.95
CA GLU A 12 -16.74 -21.84 -20.72
C GLU A 12 -15.74 -22.15 -19.61
N THR A 13 -14.73 -21.28 -19.50
CA THR A 13 -13.73 -21.32 -18.45
C THR A 13 -14.46 -21.29 -17.12
N THR A 14 -14.62 -22.48 -16.53
CA THR A 14 -15.42 -22.65 -15.32
C THR A 14 -14.69 -21.92 -14.20
N LEU A 15 -15.43 -21.28 -13.27
CA LEU A 15 -14.82 -20.53 -12.16
C LEU A 15 -13.76 -21.35 -11.41
N LEU A 16 -13.99 -22.67 -11.30
CA LEU A 16 -13.05 -23.62 -10.69
C LEU A 16 -11.74 -23.78 -11.47
N ASP A 17 -11.77 -23.71 -12.80
CA ASP A 17 -10.56 -23.77 -13.63
C ASP A 17 -9.77 -22.48 -13.52
N THR A 18 -10.44 -21.34 -13.40
CA THR A 18 -9.80 -20.05 -13.09
C THR A 18 -9.12 -20.10 -11.71
N PHE A 19 -9.79 -20.64 -10.68
CA PHE A 19 -9.20 -20.81 -9.35
C PHE A 19 -8.02 -21.78 -9.35
N ARG A 20 -8.11 -22.90 -10.08
CA ARG A 20 -6.98 -23.84 -10.23
C ARG A 20 -5.80 -23.19 -10.94
N GLN A 21 -6.06 -22.41 -11.98
CA GLN A 21 -5.03 -21.71 -12.74
C GLN A 21 -4.38 -20.59 -11.90
N PHE A 22 -5.15 -19.93 -11.02
CA PHE A 22 -4.62 -18.96 -10.05
C PHE A 22 -3.65 -19.61 -9.05
N PHE A 23 -3.94 -20.83 -8.58
CA PHE A 23 -3.02 -21.58 -7.70
C PHE A 23 -1.90 -22.31 -8.46
N ALA A 24 -2.03 -22.48 -9.77
CA ALA A 24 -0.99 -23.02 -10.65
C ALA A 24 0.04 -21.96 -11.08
N LEU A 25 -0.18 -20.69 -10.72
CA LEU A 25 0.75 -19.60 -10.93
C LEU A 25 2.06 -19.86 -10.18
N GLU A 26 3.18 -19.39 -10.74
CA GLU A 26 4.47 -19.50 -10.09
C GLU A 26 4.41 -18.93 -8.67
N ARG A 27 5.03 -19.64 -7.73
CA ARG A 27 4.92 -19.37 -6.29
C ARG A 27 5.25 -17.91 -5.94
N ASP A 28 6.20 -17.32 -6.66
CA ASP A 28 6.60 -15.92 -6.46
C ASP A 28 5.52 -14.93 -6.90
N VAL A 29 4.80 -15.21 -8.00
CA VAL A 29 3.70 -14.37 -8.48
C VAL A 29 2.49 -14.48 -7.55
N LEU A 30 2.19 -15.67 -7.04
CA LEU A 30 1.12 -15.88 -6.06
C LEU A 30 1.41 -15.10 -4.76
N VAL A 31 2.63 -15.19 -4.23
CA VAL A 31 3.04 -14.47 -3.02
C VAL A 31 3.01 -12.96 -3.25
N LEU A 32 3.51 -12.48 -4.38
CA LEU A 32 3.46 -11.08 -4.77
C LEU A 32 2.02 -10.57 -4.85
N SER A 33 1.13 -11.29 -5.55
CA SER A 33 -0.26 -10.91 -5.73
C SER A 33 -1.01 -10.88 -4.39
N LEU A 34 -0.80 -11.87 -3.54
CA LEU A 34 -1.42 -11.92 -2.21
C LEU A 34 -0.90 -10.80 -1.31
N ALA A 35 0.40 -10.51 -1.34
CA ALA A 35 0.98 -9.36 -0.63
C ALA A 35 0.38 -8.05 -1.14
N MET A 36 0.30 -7.88 -2.47
CA MET A 36 -0.31 -6.69 -3.08
C MET A 36 -1.76 -6.50 -2.69
N PHE A 37 -2.52 -7.59 -2.69
CA PHE A 37 -3.90 -7.58 -2.24
C PHE A 37 -4.01 -7.21 -0.76
N ALA A 38 -3.27 -7.88 0.12
CA ALA A 38 -3.32 -7.66 1.57
C ALA A 38 -2.92 -6.22 1.95
N PHE A 39 -1.82 -5.70 1.38
CA PHE A 39 -1.39 -4.33 1.62
C PHE A 39 -2.37 -3.31 1.05
N SER A 40 -2.86 -3.51 -0.17
CA SER A 40 -3.84 -2.59 -0.77
C SER A 40 -5.12 -2.56 0.04
N LEU A 41 -5.63 -3.72 0.46
CA LEU A 41 -6.81 -3.84 1.31
C LEU A 41 -6.58 -3.14 2.66
N GLY A 42 -5.48 -3.42 3.33
CA GLY A 42 -5.14 -2.80 4.62
C GLY A 42 -5.02 -1.28 4.51
N PHE A 43 -4.36 -0.79 3.46
CA PHE A 43 -4.19 0.64 3.22
C PHE A 43 -5.53 1.32 2.90
N GLN A 44 -6.36 0.73 2.04
CA GLN A 44 -7.67 1.27 1.68
C GLN A 44 -8.63 1.28 2.87
N MET A 45 -8.70 0.17 3.61
CA MET A 45 -9.54 0.05 4.81
C MET A 45 -9.11 1.06 5.86
N THR A 46 -7.81 1.18 6.15
CA THR A 46 -7.33 2.09 7.20
C THR A 46 -7.49 3.55 6.79
N SER A 47 -7.10 3.91 5.56
CA SER A 47 -7.14 5.30 5.07
C SER A 47 -8.55 5.91 5.12
N ARG A 48 -9.59 5.07 5.01
CA ARG A 48 -10.99 5.48 5.13
C ARG A 48 -11.31 6.09 6.50
N TYR A 49 -10.69 5.60 7.57
CA TYR A 49 -11.00 5.97 8.95
C TYR A 49 -9.98 6.94 9.58
N ILE A 50 -8.84 7.20 8.93
CA ILE A 50 -7.81 8.11 9.45
C ILE A 50 -8.37 9.52 9.79
N PRO A 51 -9.23 10.15 8.98
CA PRO A 51 -9.79 11.47 9.31
C PRO A 51 -10.50 11.48 10.67
N GLU A 52 -11.37 10.49 10.91
CA GLU A 52 -12.11 10.34 12.17
C GLU A 52 -11.16 10.04 13.34
N TYR A 53 -10.16 9.20 13.08
CA TYR A 53 -9.15 8.84 14.07
C TYR A 53 -8.31 10.03 14.53
N ILE A 54 -7.92 10.92 13.62
CA ILE A 54 -7.20 12.17 13.93
C ILE A 54 -8.06 13.08 14.83
N VAL A 55 -9.36 13.19 14.57
CA VAL A 55 -10.29 13.95 15.41
C VAL A 55 -10.46 13.31 16.79
N ALA A 56 -10.58 11.99 16.85
CA ALA A 56 -10.66 11.24 18.11
C ALA A 56 -9.41 11.41 18.99
N LEU A 57 -8.24 11.66 18.38
CA LEU A 57 -7.00 12.00 19.07
C LEU A 57 -6.91 13.48 19.52
N GLY A 58 -7.99 14.25 19.37
CA GLY A 58 -8.10 15.64 19.83
C GLY A 58 -7.72 16.69 18.79
N ALA A 59 -7.49 16.30 17.54
CA ALA A 59 -7.16 17.26 16.48
C ALA A 59 -8.40 17.99 15.95
N SER A 60 -8.19 19.18 15.39
CA SER A 60 -9.27 19.96 14.75
C SER A 60 -9.53 19.53 13.30
N GLY A 61 -10.69 19.90 12.76
CA GLY A 61 -11.02 19.67 11.35
C GLY A 61 -10.02 20.31 10.37
N PHE A 62 -9.33 21.37 10.77
CA PHE A 62 -8.23 21.95 9.97
C PHE A 62 -7.07 20.95 9.79
N VAL A 63 -6.68 20.24 10.86
CA VAL A 63 -5.61 19.23 10.81
C VAL A 63 -6.00 18.08 9.89
N VAL A 64 -7.27 17.70 9.86
CA VAL A 64 -7.79 16.69 8.91
C VAL A 64 -7.61 17.14 7.47
N GLY A 65 -7.95 18.41 7.16
CA GLY A 65 -7.71 18.99 5.84
C GLY A 65 -6.23 18.99 5.47
N LEU A 66 -5.36 19.41 6.40
CA LEU A 66 -3.90 19.38 6.22
C LEU A 66 -3.39 17.97 5.97
N PHE A 67 -3.87 16.97 6.72
CA PHE A 67 -3.54 15.57 6.51
C PHE A 67 -3.89 15.12 5.10
N GLY A 68 -5.07 15.47 4.58
CA GLY A 68 -5.46 15.18 3.21
C GLY A 68 -4.52 15.81 2.18
N THR A 69 -4.15 17.07 2.36
CA THR A 69 -3.19 17.77 1.48
C THR A 69 -1.82 17.12 1.51
N VAL A 70 -1.26 16.86 2.71
CA VAL A 70 0.03 16.19 2.88
C VAL A 70 -0.01 14.80 2.25
N SER A 71 -1.07 14.03 2.49
CA SER A 71 -1.27 12.71 1.89
C SER A 71 -1.22 12.74 0.37
N ASN A 72 -1.86 13.73 -0.25
CA ASN A 72 -1.85 13.90 -1.71
C ASN A 72 -0.46 14.28 -2.23
N ILE A 73 0.22 15.22 -1.59
CA ILE A 73 1.58 15.63 -1.98
C ILE A 73 2.54 14.44 -1.85
N VAL A 74 2.51 13.75 -0.71
CA VAL A 74 3.33 12.57 -0.45
C VAL A 74 3.04 11.50 -1.50
N SER A 75 1.77 11.25 -1.82
CA SER A 75 1.38 10.27 -2.85
C SER A 75 1.91 10.63 -4.25
N ALA A 76 2.05 11.92 -4.56
CA ALA A 76 2.61 12.38 -5.83
C ALA A 76 4.14 12.32 -5.86
N VAL A 77 4.79 12.57 -4.72
CA VAL A 77 6.27 12.63 -4.62
C VAL A 77 6.88 11.26 -4.41
N PHE A 78 6.32 10.40 -3.55
CA PHE A 78 6.87 9.09 -3.16
C PHE A 78 7.24 8.14 -4.32
N PRO A 79 6.51 8.10 -5.45
CA PRO A 79 6.86 7.23 -6.57
C PRO A 79 8.24 7.50 -7.17
N TYR A 80 8.67 8.76 -7.23
CA TYR A 80 9.96 9.16 -7.82
C TYR A 80 11.20 8.62 -7.08
N PRO A 81 11.40 8.90 -5.78
CA PRO A 81 12.53 8.35 -5.03
C PRO A 81 12.39 6.83 -4.86
N GLY A 82 11.17 6.33 -4.77
CA GLY A 82 10.88 4.90 -4.66
C GLY A 82 11.37 4.07 -5.84
N GLY A 83 11.09 4.54 -7.06
CA GLY A 83 11.59 3.94 -8.30
C GLY A 83 13.12 3.92 -8.36
N ALA A 84 13.75 5.06 -8.09
CA ALA A 84 15.22 5.17 -8.12
C ALA A 84 15.92 4.25 -7.09
N ILE A 85 15.33 4.08 -5.90
CA ILE A 85 15.84 3.13 -4.90
C ILE A 85 15.63 1.69 -5.36
N SER A 86 14.46 1.37 -5.91
CA SER A 86 14.15 0.04 -6.43
C SER A 86 15.09 -0.38 -7.57
N ASP A 87 15.44 0.56 -8.45
CA ASP A 87 16.34 0.33 -9.58
C ASP A 87 17.77 0.01 -9.13
N ARG A 88 18.20 0.54 -7.96
CA ARG A 88 19.55 0.31 -7.43
C ARG A 88 19.66 -0.91 -6.53
N LEU A 89 18.61 -1.22 -5.76
CA LEU A 89 18.65 -2.28 -4.74
C LEU A 89 18.21 -3.65 -5.28
N GLY A 90 17.59 -3.67 -6.45
CA GLY A 90 17.02 -4.88 -7.05
C GLY A 90 15.60 -5.15 -6.53
N SER A 91 14.75 -5.65 -7.43
CA SER A 91 13.31 -5.81 -7.19
C SER A 91 12.96 -6.62 -5.94
N ARG A 92 13.64 -7.75 -5.72
CA ARG A 92 13.34 -8.66 -4.59
C ARG A 92 13.61 -8.02 -3.22
N TYR A 93 14.67 -7.22 -3.11
CA TYR A 93 15.01 -6.51 -1.86
C TYR A 93 14.14 -5.27 -1.68
N ALA A 94 13.86 -4.54 -2.74
CA ALA A 94 12.94 -3.40 -2.71
C ALA A 94 11.55 -3.84 -2.21
N LEU A 95 11.06 -4.99 -2.67
CA LEU A 95 9.79 -5.58 -2.26
C LEU A 95 9.69 -5.74 -0.74
N THR A 96 10.72 -6.34 -0.15
CA THR A 96 10.77 -6.63 1.28
C THR A 96 10.96 -5.35 2.09
N LEU A 97 11.84 -4.45 1.63
CA LEU A 97 12.12 -3.19 2.31
C LEU A 97 10.89 -2.28 2.37
N PHE A 98 10.25 -2.01 1.24
CA PHE A 98 9.07 -1.15 1.20
C PHE A 98 7.88 -1.81 1.92
N GLY A 99 7.72 -3.13 1.82
CA GLY A 99 6.71 -3.86 2.60
C GLY A 99 6.92 -3.68 4.11
N LEU A 100 8.15 -3.87 4.59
CA LEU A 100 8.50 -3.67 6.01
C LEU A 100 8.27 -2.22 6.46
N ILE A 101 8.70 -1.24 5.67
CA ILE A 101 8.47 0.19 5.96
C ILE A 101 6.98 0.49 6.07
N SER A 102 6.17 -0.04 5.17
CA SER A 102 4.71 0.13 5.23
C SER A 102 4.10 -0.55 6.45
N THR A 103 4.53 -1.76 6.81
CA THR A 103 4.10 -2.43 8.04
C THR A 103 4.46 -1.61 9.29
N LEU A 104 5.65 -1.02 9.33
CA LEU A 104 6.04 -0.10 10.41
C LEU A 104 5.11 1.12 10.46
N GLY A 105 4.70 1.66 9.32
CA GLY A 105 3.72 2.75 9.27
C GLY A 105 2.38 2.39 9.93
N PHE A 106 1.85 1.19 9.65
CA PHE A 106 0.67 0.67 10.35
C PHE A 106 0.92 0.48 11.85
N GLY A 107 2.12 0.01 12.23
CA GLY A 107 2.53 -0.11 13.64
C GLY A 107 2.52 1.24 14.36
N VAL A 108 3.04 2.29 13.73
CA VAL A 108 3.02 3.66 14.27
C VAL A 108 1.58 4.15 14.45
N TRP A 109 0.69 3.93 13.46
CA TRP A 109 -0.72 4.28 13.59
C TRP A 109 -1.42 3.53 14.73
N SER A 110 -1.02 2.29 15.00
CA SER A 110 -1.56 1.48 16.10
C SER A 110 -1.07 1.95 17.47
N ILE A 111 0.19 2.40 17.56
CA ILE A 111 0.81 2.85 18.82
C ILE A 111 0.47 4.32 19.15
N ALA A 112 0.09 5.12 18.14
CA ALA A 112 -0.21 6.55 18.29
C ALA A 112 -1.10 6.94 19.50
N PRO A 113 -2.20 6.24 19.84
CA PRO A 113 -3.05 6.59 20.97
C PRO A 113 -2.36 6.34 22.32
N HIS A 114 -1.45 5.36 22.35
CA HIS A 114 -0.76 4.94 23.57
C HIS A 114 0.41 5.86 23.95
N LEU A 115 0.92 6.65 23.00
CA LEU A 115 2.05 7.55 23.21
C LEU A 115 1.69 8.77 24.08
N GLY A 116 0.41 9.10 24.20
CA GLY A 116 -0.03 10.29 24.95
C GLY A 116 0.60 11.59 24.44
N VAL A 117 0.48 12.66 25.22
CA VAL A 117 1.20 13.91 24.93
C VAL A 117 2.66 13.73 25.37
N VAL A 118 3.59 13.79 24.42
CA VAL A 118 5.02 13.66 24.70
C VAL A 118 5.65 15.04 24.69
N THR A 119 6.23 15.47 25.81
CA THR A 119 6.97 16.73 25.85
C THR A 119 8.42 16.50 25.44
N VAL A 120 8.84 17.09 24.32
CA VAL A 120 10.22 17.04 23.84
C VAL A 120 10.77 18.46 23.82
N VAL A 121 11.78 18.74 24.65
CA VAL A 121 12.46 20.05 24.70
C VAL A 121 11.47 21.22 24.86
N GLY A 122 10.50 21.08 25.77
CA GLY A 122 9.49 22.11 26.05
C GLY A 122 8.36 22.25 25.02
N VAL A 123 8.33 21.40 23.98
CA VAL A 123 7.23 21.34 23.01
C VAL A 123 6.35 20.14 23.32
N GLU A 124 5.04 20.38 23.48
CA GLU A 124 4.04 19.32 23.65
C GLU A 124 3.67 18.72 22.28
N ILE A 125 4.08 17.48 22.05
CA ILE A 125 3.76 16.73 20.82
C ILE A 125 2.44 15.99 21.07
N GLN A 126 1.39 16.42 20.38
CA GLN A 126 0.08 15.77 20.45
C GLN A 126 0.10 14.40 19.72
N PRO A 127 -0.67 13.41 20.20
CA PRO A 127 -0.70 12.05 19.64
C PRO A 127 -0.94 11.97 18.13
N TRP A 128 -1.77 12.87 17.59
CA TRP A 128 -2.11 12.86 16.17
C TRP A 128 -0.93 13.19 15.24
N ILE A 129 0.16 13.80 15.74
CA ILE A 129 1.37 14.05 14.94
C ILE A 129 1.99 12.74 14.45
N TRP A 130 1.91 11.68 15.26
CA TRP A 130 2.39 10.34 14.89
C TRP A 130 1.63 9.76 13.69
N ILE A 131 0.42 10.25 13.40
CA ILE A 131 -0.34 9.84 12.22
C ILE A 131 0.31 10.33 10.92
N PHE A 132 0.93 11.51 10.94
CA PHE A 132 1.68 12.03 9.80
C PHE A 132 2.98 11.25 9.57
N VAL A 133 3.67 10.86 10.66
CA VAL A 133 4.85 9.99 10.58
C VAL A 133 4.48 8.62 10.02
N GLY A 134 3.42 8.01 10.56
CA GLY A 134 2.87 6.75 10.07
C GLY A 134 2.44 6.83 8.60
N LEU A 135 1.90 7.98 8.15
CA LEU A 135 1.55 8.20 6.75
C LEU A 135 2.77 8.15 5.84
N LEU A 136 3.87 8.83 6.18
CA LEU A 136 5.09 8.80 5.36
C LEU A 136 5.63 7.36 5.21
N LEU A 137 5.59 6.58 6.29
CA LEU A 137 6.01 5.19 6.26
C LEU A 137 5.03 4.30 5.48
N ALA A 138 3.72 4.43 5.73
CA ALA A 138 2.69 3.64 5.07
C ALA A 138 2.66 3.87 3.55
N GLN A 139 2.96 5.09 3.08
CA GLN A 139 3.01 5.48 1.67
C GLN A 139 4.16 4.82 0.89
N GLY A 140 5.14 4.19 1.57
CA GLY A 140 6.16 3.35 0.93
C GLY A 140 5.57 2.27 0.02
N TRP A 141 4.33 1.85 0.29
CA TRP A 141 3.57 0.92 -0.54
C TRP A 141 3.25 1.48 -1.94
N LYS A 142 3.01 2.78 -2.07
CA LYS A 142 2.68 3.38 -3.38
C LYS A 142 3.90 3.48 -4.30
N SER A 143 5.09 3.49 -3.72
CA SER A 143 6.37 3.49 -4.45
C SER A 143 6.69 2.17 -5.15
N PHE A 144 5.98 1.10 -4.81
CA PHE A 144 6.17 -0.25 -5.35
C PHE A 144 5.74 -0.40 -6.82
N GLY A 145 4.98 0.56 -7.34
CA GLY A 145 4.01 0.34 -8.41
C GLY A 145 4.51 0.08 -9.82
N LEU A 146 5.79 0.26 -10.16
CA LEU A 146 6.24 0.08 -11.55
C LEU A 146 7.56 -0.70 -11.70
N GLY A 147 8.63 -0.39 -10.96
CA GLY A 147 9.92 -1.07 -11.16
C GLY A 147 10.00 -2.50 -10.60
N ALA A 148 9.40 -2.73 -9.43
CA ALA A 148 9.56 -3.99 -8.70
C ALA A 148 8.67 -5.11 -9.24
N THR A 149 7.41 -4.81 -9.57
CA THR A 149 6.43 -5.78 -10.07
C THR A 149 6.80 -6.36 -11.43
N PHE A 150 7.30 -5.55 -12.37
CA PHE A 150 7.73 -6.04 -13.69
C PHE A 150 9.03 -6.84 -13.67
N ALA A 151 9.87 -6.65 -12.65
CA ALA A 151 11.17 -7.33 -12.57
C ALA A 151 11.09 -8.75 -11.97
N VAL A 152 9.96 -9.15 -11.38
CA VAL A 152 9.76 -10.52 -10.85
C VAL A 152 9.37 -11.52 -11.95
N VAL A 153 8.77 -11.05 -13.06
CA VAL A 153 8.32 -11.92 -14.16
C VAL A 153 9.43 -12.06 -15.20
N LYS A 154 10.54 -12.72 -14.84
CA LYS A 154 11.68 -12.95 -15.75
C LYS A 154 12.07 -14.41 -15.83
#